data_AF-A0A1U8L237-F1
#
_entry.id   AF-A0A1U8L237-F1
#
_cell.length_a   1.000
_cell.length_b   1.000
_cell.length_c   1.000
_cell.angle_alpha   90.00
_cell.angle_beta   90.00
_cell.angle_gamma   90.00
#
_symmetry.space_group_name_H-M   'P 1'
#
loop_
_entity.id
_entity.type
_entity.pdbx_description
1 polymer ?
#
loop_
_entity_poly.entity_id
_entity_poly.type
_entity_poly.pdbx_seq_one_letter_code
_entity_poly.pdbx_strand_id
1 'polypeptide(L)'
;MNPLLPQLHHIYLLLIYQLDFLRKQAVRILCSSLSRNEPPLRQEVVGYMLDRGSQMWSLRKAKANFQRVLATFKCFSNARQWFDEIRKWNNSAATVLVMAIYCIIVFKPDLILPTMTLYSIQVRILQWRKRPRHPTHIDVNLSVAGSVTADKLDEEFDTFPSSRQFDVLRMRYDRLSSIAGRVVTVISDIATQVERFHSLLNLRDPRITVMFLVCCLVGPFMLYYLISLKVLLIFGGFYVMRPPFLGKDVLNAPQNFFSKLPTKADYML
;
A
#
# COMPACT_ATOMS: atom_id res chain seq x y z
N MET A 1 8.73 28.59 -10.81
CA MET A 1 7.67 27.57 -10.67
C MET A 1 6.54 28.21 -9.91
N ASN A 2 5.50 28.67 -10.59
CA ASN A 2 4.32 29.17 -9.90
C ASN A 2 3.54 27.94 -9.38
N PRO A 3 3.22 27.88 -8.09
CA PRO A 3 2.38 26.80 -7.57
C PRO A 3 1.04 26.83 -8.32
N LEU A 4 0.52 25.66 -8.66
CA LEU A 4 -0.78 25.50 -9.36
C LEU A 4 -1.95 26.08 -8.56
N LEU A 5 -1.75 26.34 -7.27
CA LEU A 5 -2.74 26.85 -6.35
C LEU A 5 -2.18 28.10 -5.63
N PRO A 6 -3.04 29.10 -5.36
CA PRO A 6 -2.70 30.23 -4.50
C PRO A 6 -2.11 29.76 -3.16
N GLN A 7 -1.12 30.47 -2.63
CA GLN A 7 -0.42 30.13 -1.38
C GLN A 7 -1.37 29.91 -0.18
N LEU A 8 -2.55 30.53 -0.23
CA LEU A 8 -3.58 30.46 0.81
C LEU A 8 -4.16 29.04 1.03
N HIS A 9 -4.19 28.20 -0.01
CA HIS A 9 -4.71 26.83 0.08
C HIS A 9 -3.74 25.82 0.71
N HIS A 10 -2.49 26.21 0.97
CA HIS A 10 -1.56 25.37 1.73
C HIS A 10 -1.79 25.46 3.25
N ILE A 11 -2.48 26.51 3.71
CA ILE A 11 -2.77 26.77 5.12
C ILE A 11 -4.20 26.34 5.46
N TYR A 12 -5.15 26.57 4.56
CA TYR A 12 -6.54 26.15 4.70
C TYR A 12 -6.86 25.03 3.71
N LEU A 13 -6.94 23.80 4.23
CA LEU A 13 -7.42 22.67 3.45
C LEU A 13 -8.88 22.93 3.06
N LEU A 14 -9.18 22.91 1.76
CA LEU A 14 -10.56 22.97 1.29
C LEU A 14 -11.30 21.72 1.77
N LEU A 15 -12.43 21.91 2.45
CA LEU A 15 -13.34 20.82 2.78
C LEU A 15 -13.89 20.21 1.47
N ILE A 16 -14.15 18.91 1.45
CA ILE A 16 -14.65 18.19 0.24
C ILE A 16 -15.86 18.93 -0.37
N TYR A 17 -16.78 19.38 0.49
CA TYR A 17 -17.96 20.15 0.08
C TYR A 17 -17.64 21.51 -0.57
N GLN A 18 -16.62 22.22 -0.09
CA GLN A 18 -16.19 23.49 -0.68
C GLN A 18 -15.54 23.28 -2.04
N LEU A 19 -14.81 22.18 -2.20
CA LEU A 19 -14.17 21.79 -3.45
C LEU A 19 -15.21 21.45 -4.53
N ASP A 20 -16.27 20.71 -4.18
CA ASP A 20 -17.37 20.43 -5.09
C ASP A 20 -18.13 21.69 -5.51
N PHE A 21 -18.32 22.63 -4.57
CA PHE A 21 -18.94 23.92 -4.88
C PHE A 21 -18.08 24.76 -5.83
N LEU A 22 -16.78 24.91 -5.52
CA LEU A 22 -15.82 25.62 -6.37
C LEU A 22 -15.73 24.99 -7.76
N ARG A 23 -15.76 23.66 -7.84
CA ARG A 23 -15.76 22.94 -9.12
C ARG A 23 -17.00 23.25 -9.94
N LYS A 24 -18.20 23.23 -9.34
CA LYS A 24 -19.44 23.61 -10.02
C LYS A 24 -19.39 25.05 -10.56
N GLN A 25 -18.80 25.97 -9.80
CA GLN A 25 -18.59 27.36 -10.24
C GLN A 25 -17.60 27.45 -11.41
N ALA A 26 -16.46 26.77 -11.32
CA ALA A 26 -15.47 26.73 -12.40
C ALA A 26 -16.05 26.14 -13.70
N VAL A 27 -16.87 25.08 -13.60
CA VAL A 27 -17.58 24.50 -14.75
C VAL A 27 -18.53 25.52 -15.38
N ARG A 28 -19.30 26.28 -14.59
CA ARG A 28 -20.18 27.33 -15.14
C ARG A 28 -19.41 28.41 -15.90
N ILE A 29 -18.26 28.84 -15.40
CA ILE A 29 -17.39 29.83 -16.04
C ILE A 29 -16.77 29.27 -17.33
N LEU A 30 -16.35 28.00 -17.33
CA LEU A 30 -15.84 27.33 -18.53
C LEU A 30 -16.94 27.18 -19.59
N CYS A 31 -18.16 26.81 -19.21
CA CYS A 31 -19.30 26.74 -20.12
C CYS A 31 -19.60 28.09 -20.77
N SER A 32 -19.58 29.19 -20.02
CA SER A 32 -19.83 30.53 -20.57
C SER A 32 -18.69 31.05 -21.44
N SER A 33 -17.46 30.58 -21.20
CA SER A 33 -16.29 30.94 -22.01
C SER A 33 -16.24 30.13 -23.31
N LEU A 34 -16.50 28.82 -23.24
CA LEU A 34 -16.47 27.91 -24.39
C LEU A 34 -17.66 28.08 -25.33
N SER A 35 -18.79 28.63 -24.86
CA SER A 35 -19.91 29.00 -25.73
C SER A 35 -19.61 30.21 -26.62
N ARG A 36 -18.59 31.00 -26.27
CA ARG A 36 -18.13 32.18 -27.03
C ARG A 36 -16.98 31.86 -27.99
N ASN A 37 -16.45 30.65 -27.96
CA ASN A 37 -15.37 30.22 -28.86
C ASN A 37 -15.94 29.63 -30.16
N GLU A 38 -15.15 29.63 -31.24
CA GLU A 38 -15.49 28.97 -32.50
C GLU A 38 -14.79 27.59 -32.58
N PRO A 39 -15.51 26.46 -32.69
CA PRO A 39 -16.97 26.30 -32.71
C PRO A 39 -17.63 26.40 -31.32
N PRO A 40 -18.87 26.93 -31.21
CA PRO A 40 -19.55 27.12 -29.94
C PRO A 40 -19.95 25.78 -29.32
N LEU A 41 -19.39 25.47 -28.16
CA LEU A 41 -19.73 24.26 -27.41
C LEU A 41 -20.94 24.51 -26.52
N ARG A 42 -21.98 23.68 -26.66
CA ARG A 42 -23.17 23.74 -25.79
C ARG A 42 -22.80 23.47 -24.34
N GLN A 43 -23.44 24.17 -23.42
CA GLN A 43 -23.25 24.00 -21.98
C GLN A 43 -23.49 22.55 -21.53
N GLU A 44 -24.40 21.84 -22.18
CA GLU A 44 -24.67 20.41 -21.94
C GLU A 44 -23.44 19.55 -22.25
N VAL A 45 -22.76 19.79 -23.37
CA VAL A 45 -21.57 19.04 -23.79
C VAL A 45 -20.41 19.33 -22.83
N VAL A 46 -20.19 20.60 -22.49
CA VAL A 46 -19.10 21.01 -21.58
C VAL A 46 -19.35 20.51 -20.16
N GLY A 47 -20.59 20.63 -19.67
CA GLY A 47 -21.00 20.11 -18.37
C GLY A 47 -20.87 18.59 -18.32
N TYR A 48 -21.33 17.89 -19.36
CA TYR A 48 -21.18 16.45 -19.49
C TYR A 48 -19.72 16.01 -19.52
N MET A 49 -18.85 16.69 -20.27
CA MET A 49 -17.42 16.37 -20.33
C MET A 49 -16.70 16.60 -18.99
N LEU A 50 -17.07 17.64 -18.23
CA LEU A 50 -16.40 18.02 -16.98
C LEU A 50 -16.95 17.30 -15.74
N ASP A 51 -18.23 16.92 -15.73
CA ASP A 51 -18.89 16.31 -14.57
C ASP A 51 -18.82 14.77 -14.61
N ARG A 52 -18.95 14.16 -15.81
CA ARG A 52 -18.94 12.69 -15.99
C ARG A 52 -17.61 12.04 -15.57
N GLY A 53 -16.51 12.79 -15.62
CA GLY A 53 -15.17 12.29 -15.32
C GLY A 53 -14.92 11.88 -13.86
N SER A 54 -15.64 12.41 -12.87
CA SER A 54 -15.30 12.16 -11.45
C SER A 54 -16.23 11.20 -10.70
N GLN A 55 -17.52 11.19 -11.01
CA GLN A 55 -18.51 10.47 -10.19
C GLN A 55 -18.88 9.09 -10.76
N MET A 56 -18.55 8.79 -12.02
CA MET A 56 -18.84 7.49 -12.61
C MET A 56 -17.70 6.48 -12.37
N TRP A 57 -18.11 5.30 -11.88
CA TRP A 57 -17.29 4.10 -11.79
C TRP A 57 -16.73 3.72 -13.17
N SER A 58 -15.46 3.33 -13.23
CA SER A 58 -14.87 2.75 -14.44
C SER A 58 -13.74 1.80 -14.05
N LEU A 59 -13.67 0.66 -14.72
CA LEU A 59 -12.64 -0.33 -14.45
C LEU A 59 -11.22 0.22 -14.69
N ARG A 60 -11.06 1.15 -15.63
CA ARG A 60 -9.76 1.81 -15.90
C ARG A 60 -9.30 2.67 -14.71
N LYS A 61 -10.17 3.53 -14.16
CA LYS A 61 -9.82 4.34 -12.97
C LYS A 61 -9.50 3.45 -11.78
N ALA A 62 -10.27 2.37 -11.57
CA ALA A 62 -9.98 1.39 -10.52
C ALA A 62 -8.59 0.75 -10.70
N LYS A 63 -8.25 0.30 -11.91
CA LYS A 63 -6.93 -0.26 -12.23
C LYS A 63 -5.80 0.75 -12.06
N ALA A 64 -5.99 1.99 -12.52
CA ALA A 64 -5.00 3.06 -12.38
C ALA A 64 -4.73 3.39 -10.90
N ASN A 65 -5.79 3.49 -10.10
CA ASN A 65 -5.67 3.69 -8.65
C ASN A 65 -4.97 2.51 -7.97
N PHE A 66 -5.32 1.28 -8.34
CA PHE A 66 -4.64 0.09 -7.82
C PHE A 66 -3.14 0.06 -8.18
N GLN A 67 -2.78 0.45 -9.40
CA GLN A 67 -1.37 0.54 -9.81
C GLN A 67 -0.62 1.64 -9.05
N ARG A 68 -1.26 2.76 -8.73
CA ARG A 68 -0.66 3.80 -7.87
C ARG A 68 -0.36 3.26 -6.47
N VAL A 69 -1.29 2.48 -5.92
CA VAL A 69 -1.10 1.79 -4.63
C VAL A 69 0.02 0.76 -4.73
N LEU A 70 0.07 -0.07 -5.77
CA LEU A 70 1.19 -1.01 -5.96
C LEU A 70 2.53 -0.30 -6.14
N ALA A 71 2.54 0.87 -6.79
CA ALA A 71 3.76 1.67 -6.97
C ALA A 71 4.31 2.19 -5.63
N THR A 72 3.44 2.54 -4.67
CA THR A 72 3.91 2.90 -3.31
C THR A 72 4.44 1.67 -2.57
N PHE A 73 3.84 0.50 -2.77
CA PHE A 73 4.35 -0.76 -2.23
C PHE A 73 5.64 -1.26 -2.87
N LYS A 74 6.05 -0.75 -4.05
CA LYS A 74 7.30 -1.14 -4.70
C LYS A 74 8.53 -0.88 -3.82
N CYS A 75 8.53 0.22 -3.06
CA CYS A 75 9.60 0.51 -2.10
C CYS A 75 9.70 -0.59 -1.03
N PHE A 76 8.56 -0.98 -0.46
CA PHE A 76 8.50 -2.05 0.54
C PHE A 76 8.92 -3.40 -0.04
N SER A 77 8.45 -3.73 -1.26
CA SER A 77 8.84 -4.97 -1.95
C SER A 77 10.34 -5.03 -2.21
N ASN A 78 10.95 -3.93 -2.67
CA ASN A 78 12.38 -3.86 -2.89
C ASN A 78 13.18 -3.97 -1.58
N ALA A 79 12.72 -3.31 -0.51
CA ALA A 79 13.33 -3.41 0.81
C ALA A 79 13.28 -4.85 1.35
N ARG A 80 12.14 -5.53 1.16
CA ARG A 80 11.98 -6.95 1.54
C ARG A 80 12.93 -7.85 0.78
N GLN A 81 13.04 -7.67 -0.54
CA GLN A 81 13.97 -8.45 -1.36
C GLN A 81 15.43 -8.22 -0.94
N TRP A 82 15.83 -6.97 -0.69
CA TRP A 82 17.17 -6.64 -0.20
C TRP A 82 17.46 -7.27 1.16
N PHE A 83 16.48 -7.28 2.07
CA PHE A 83 16.60 -7.97 3.35
C PHE A 83 16.74 -9.49 3.18
N ASP A 84 16.00 -10.08 2.24
CA ASP A 84 16.13 -11.51 1.92
C ASP A 84 17.52 -11.83 1.31
N GLU A 85 18.12 -10.92 0.55
CA GLU A 85 19.49 -11.04 0.03
C GLU A 85 20.54 -11.01 1.16
N ILE A 86 20.35 -10.13 2.16
CA ILE A 86 21.18 -10.10 3.37
C ILE A 86 21.05 -11.42 4.13
N ARG A 87 19.82 -11.91 4.31
CA ARG A 87 19.58 -13.17 5.03
C ARG A 87 20.17 -14.39 4.33
N LYS A 88 20.27 -14.36 3.00
CA LYS A 88 20.92 -15.42 2.22
C LYS A 88 22.44 -15.32 2.20
N TRP A 89 23.03 -14.28 2.81
CA TRP A 89 24.48 -14.04 2.84
C TRP A 89 25.11 -13.98 1.43
N ASN A 90 24.36 -13.49 0.44
CA ASN A 90 24.84 -13.41 -0.95
C ASN A 90 26.07 -12.48 -1.11
N ASN A 91 26.14 -11.43 -0.29
CA ASN A 91 27.31 -10.57 -0.15
C ASN A 91 27.74 -10.51 1.32
N SER A 92 28.67 -11.39 1.70
CA SER A 92 29.14 -11.56 3.08
C SER A 92 29.73 -10.28 3.71
N ALA A 93 30.41 -9.45 2.93
CA ALA A 93 30.93 -8.18 3.43
C ALA A 93 29.81 -7.20 3.78
N ALA A 94 28.78 -7.11 2.92
CA ALA A 94 27.62 -6.25 3.17
C ALA A 94 26.78 -6.73 4.36
N THR A 95 26.61 -8.05 4.54
CA THR A 95 25.87 -8.58 5.70
C THR A 95 26.60 -8.35 7.02
N VAL A 96 27.92 -8.54 7.05
CA VAL A 96 28.75 -8.24 8.22
C VAL A 96 28.69 -6.74 8.57
N LEU A 97 28.75 -5.86 7.57
CA LEU A 97 28.59 -4.41 7.76
C LEU A 97 27.22 -4.08 8.38
N VAL A 98 26.13 -4.64 7.84
CA VAL A 98 24.77 -4.43 8.35
C VAL A 98 24.65 -4.94 9.79
N MET A 99 25.21 -6.10 10.11
CA MET A 99 25.21 -6.61 11.48
C MET A 99 26.05 -5.74 12.43
N ALA A 100 27.19 -5.22 11.98
CA ALA A 100 28.00 -4.29 12.76
C ALA A 100 27.24 -2.97 13.06
N ILE A 101 26.59 -2.39 12.04
CA ILE A 101 25.74 -1.20 12.19
C ILE A 101 24.58 -1.49 13.16
N TYR A 102 23.93 -2.64 13.03
CA TYR A 102 22.86 -3.06 13.93
C TYR A 102 23.33 -3.14 15.38
N CYS A 103 24.48 -3.78 15.63
CA CYS A 103 25.07 -3.84 16.97
C CYS A 103 25.32 -2.43 17.56
N ILE A 104 25.90 -1.52 16.78
CA ILE A 104 26.18 -0.13 17.22
C ILE A 104 24.88 0.57 17.65
N ILE A 105 23.81 0.42 16.87
CA ILE A 105 22.49 1.00 17.18
C ILE A 105 21.92 0.42 18.48
N VAL A 106 22.06 -0.90 18.69
CA VAL A 106 21.55 -1.55 19.91
C VAL A 106 22.35 -1.17 21.16
N PHE A 107 23.67 -0.99 21.05
CA PHE A 107 24.50 -0.53 22.17
C PHE A 107 24.20 0.92 22.57
N LYS A 108 23.88 1.79 21.59
CA LYS A 108 23.60 3.22 21.76
C LYS A 108 22.21 3.61 21.20
N PRO A 109 21.12 3.32 21.94
CA PRO A 109 19.77 3.65 21.49
C PRO A 109 19.53 5.16 21.33
N ASP A 110 20.28 6.00 22.05
CA ASP A 110 20.23 7.46 21.90
C ASP A 110 20.59 7.92 20.46
N LEU A 111 21.31 7.08 19.70
CA LEU A 111 21.71 7.33 18.32
C LEU A 111 20.61 6.99 17.28
N ILE A 112 19.50 6.38 17.70
CA ILE A 112 18.41 6.00 16.79
C ILE A 112 17.75 7.24 16.19
N LEU A 113 17.39 8.22 17.02
CA LEU A 113 16.77 9.46 16.54
C LEU A 113 17.65 10.22 15.53
N PRO A 114 18.94 10.50 15.80
CA PRO A 114 19.79 11.22 14.85
C PRO A 114 20.08 10.42 13.57
N THR A 115 20.21 9.10 13.63
CA THR A 115 20.41 8.29 12.40
C THR A 115 19.18 8.29 11.51
N MET A 116 17.97 8.20 12.10
CA MET A 116 16.71 8.26 11.36
C MET A 116 16.47 9.63 10.72
N THR A 117 16.82 10.72 11.41
CA THR A 117 16.70 12.07 10.83
C THR A 117 17.71 12.30 9.72
N LEU A 118 18.97 11.91 9.91
CA LEU A 118 20.00 12.00 8.87
C LEU A 118 19.65 11.17 7.64
N TYR A 119 19.17 9.94 7.82
CA TYR A 119 18.73 9.09 6.71
C TYR A 119 17.55 9.72 5.96
N SER A 120 16.56 10.25 6.69
CA SER A 120 15.41 10.94 6.09
C SER A 120 15.83 12.18 5.30
N ILE A 121 16.80 12.94 5.81
CA ILE A 121 17.37 14.11 5.14
C ILE A 121 18.13 13.69 3.87
N GLN A 122 18.98 12.66 3.95
CA GLN A 122 19.69 12.12 2.79
C GLN A 122 18.71 11.68 1.70
N VAL A 123 17.71 10.87 2.05
CA VAL A 123 16.67 10.43 1.11
C VAL A 123 15.97 11.64 0.47
N ARG A 124 15.59 12.66 1.25
CA ARG A 124 15.00 13.89 0.71
C ARG A 124 15.95 14.66 -0.22
N ILE A 125 17.23 14.78 0.11
CA ILE A 125 18.22 15.44 -0.74
C ILE A 125 18.41 14.69 -2.06
N LEU A 126 18.51 13.36 -2.02
CA LEU A 126 18.59 12.53 -3.23
C LEU A 126 17.32 12.66 -4.09
N GLN A 127 16.15 12.67 -3.46
CA GLN A 127 14.88 12.89 -4.15
C GLN A 127 14.80 14.30 -4.74
N TRP A 128 15.30 15.32 -4.04
CA TRP A 128 15.36 16.69 -4.54
C TRP A 128 16.27 16.81 -5.77
N ARG A 129 17.41 16.12 -5.78
CA ARG A 129 18.30 16.06 -6.95
C ARG A 129 17.63 15.36 -8.15
N LYS A 130 16.83 14.32 -7.90
CA LYS A 130 16.07 13.58 -8.92
C LYS A 130 14.71 14.21 -9.26
N ARG A 131 14.41 15.39 -8.72
CA ARG A 131 13.10 16.03 -8.89
C ARG A 131 12.83 16.32 -10.38
N PRO A 132 11.74 15.79 -10.96
CA PRO A 132 11.35 16.16 -12.31
C PRO A 132 11.07 17.66 -12.37
N ARG A 133 11.79 18.37 -13.26
CA ARG A 133 11.72 19.83 -13.40
C ARG A 133 10.60 20.32 -14.32
N HIS A 134 9.93 19.40 -15.01
CA HIS A 134 8.85 19.72 -15.93
C HIS A 134 7.52 19.91 -15.19
N PRO A 135 6.63 20.79 -15.65
CA PRO A 135 5.29 20.92 -15.09
C PRO A 135 4.57 19.57 -15.14
N THR A 136 3.62 19.36 -14.21
CA THR A 136 2.75 18.18 -14.10
C THR A 136 2.04 17.92 -15.43
N HIS A 137 2.70 17.21 -16.33
CA HIS A 137 2.07 16.65 -17.51
C HIS A 137 1.12 15.55 -17.03
N ILE A 138 -0.03 15.40 -17.68
CA ILE A 138 -0.91 14.27 -17.42
C ILE A 138 -0.15 13.03 -17.85
N ASP A 139 0.38 12.27 -16.88
CA ASP A 139 1.13 11.06 -17.15
C ASP A 139 0.18 10.02 -17.78
N VAL A 140 0.31 9.84 -19.10
CA VAL A 140 -0.48 8.90 -19.91
C VAL A 140 -0.32 7.45 -19.40
N ASN A 141 0.85 7.15 -18.81
CA ASN A 141 1.14 5.87 -18.18
C ASN A 141 0.47 5.73 -16.80
N LEU A 142 0.34 6.82 -16.04
CA LEU A 142 -0.31 6.83 -14.72
C LEU A 142 -1.85 6.79 -14.85
N SER A 143 -2.39 7.28 -15.96
CA SER A 143 -3.82 7.19 -16.29
C SER A 143 -4.20 5.92 -17.06
N VAL A 144 -3.21 5.05 -17.37
CA VAL A 144 -3.41 3.81 -18.14
C VAL A 144 -4.04 4.10 -19.53
N ALA A 145 -3.86 5.33 -20.03
CA ALA A 145 -4.44 5.79 -21.30
C ALA A 145 -3.74 5.21 -22.54
N GLY A 146 -2.51 4.71 -22.41
CA GLY A 146 -1.78 4.04 -23.51
C GLY A 146 -2.22 2.60 -23.80
N SER A 147 -3.03 1.97 -22.94
CA SER A 147 -3.48 0.56 -23.10
C SER A 147 -5.00 0.43 -23.21
N VAL A 148 -5.62 1.40 -23.89
CA VAL A 148 -7.08 1.49 -24.02
C VAL A 148 -7.55 0.52 -25.09
N THR A 149 -8.14 -0.59 -24.64
CA THR A 149 -8.99 -1.45 -25.47
C THR A 149 -10.30 -0.72 -25.74
N ALA A 150 -10.81 -0.75 -26.98
CA ALA A 150 -12.03 -0.03 -27.40
C ALA A 150 -13.22 -0.26 -26.43
N ASP A 151 -13.38 -1.47 -25.90
CA ASP A 151 -14.41 -1.83 -24.91
C ASP A 151 -14.32 -1.04 -23.58
N LYS A 152 -13.11 -0.68 -23.12
CA LYS A 152 -12.93 0.11 -21.88
C LYS A 152 -13.26 1.59 -22.08
N LEU A 153 -13.02 2.11 -23.29
CA LEU A 153 -13.43 3.45 -23.65
C LEU A 153 -14.95 3.50 -23.76
N ASP A 154 -15.54 2.46 -24.37
CA ASP A 154 -16.98 2.30 -24.51
C ASP A 154 -17.71 2.21 -23.16
N GLU A 155 -17.12 1.55 -22.15
CA GLU A 155 -17.63 1.53 -20.77
C GLU A 155 -17.67 2.92 -20.12
N GLU A 156 -16.72 3.81 -20.43
CA GLU A 156 -16.69 5.17 -19.87
C GLU A 156 -17.68 6.13 -20.54
N PHE A 157 -18.05 5.84 -21.80
CA PHE A 157 -19.01 6.63 -22.55
C PHE A 157 -20.43 6.09 -22.49
N ASP A 158 -20.68 4.92 -21.91
CA ASP A 158 -22.03 4.39 -21.71
C ASP A 158 -22.81 5.22 -20.67
N THR A 159 -24.12 5.30 -20.87
CA THR A 159 -25.03 6.02 -19.96
C THR A 159 -25.54 5.06 -18.88
N PHE A 160 -25.95 5.58 -17.73
CA PHE A 160 -26.69 4.80 -16.72
C PHE A 160 -28.17 5.17 -16.81
N PRO A 161 -29.10 4.22 -17.06
CA PRO A 161 -28.91 2.78 -17.34
C PRO A 161 -28.26 2.49 -18.71
N SER A 162 -27.57 1.35 -18.83
CA SER A 162 -26.78 0.99 -20.01
C SER A 162 -27.62 0.94 -21.28
N SER A 163 -27.10 1.55 -22.34
CA SER A 163 -27.72 1.55 -23.67
C SER A 163 -27.33 0.32 -24.52
N ARG A 164 -26.50 -0.58 -23.97
CA ARG A 164 -25.83 -1.65 -24.71
C ARG A 164 -26.60 -2.97 -24.68
N GLN A 165 -26.31 -3.81 -25.68
CA GLN A 165 -26.86 -5.15 -25.79
C GLN A 165 -26.50 -6.02 -24.58
N PHE A 166 -27.40 -6.94 -24.24
CA PHE A 166 -27.30 -7.81 -23.06
C PHE A 166 -26.00 -8.64 -23.01
N ASP A 167 -25.48 -9.09 -24.15
CA ASP A 167 -24.27 -9.90 -24.21
C ASP A 167 -23.00 -9.13 -23.77
N VAL A 168 -22.93 -7.84 -24.08
CA VAL A 168 -21.81 -6.96 -23.66
C VAL A 168 -21.89 -6.69 -22.16
N LEU A 169 -23.10 -6.51 -21.63
CA LEU A 169 -23.34 -6.36 -20.18
C LEU A 169 -22.92 -7.61 -19.42
N ARG A 170 -23.25 -8.81 -19.93
CA ARG A 170 -22.86 -10.09 -19.32
C ARG A 170 -21.33 -10.24 -19.26
N MET A 171 -20.63 -9.98 -20.37
CA MET A 171 -19.17 -10.06 -20.40
C MET A 171 -18.51 -9.08 -19.41
N ARG A 172 -19.03 -7.85 -19.31
CA ARG A 172 -18.53 -6.84 -18.35
C ARG A 172 -18.78 -7.26 -16.90
N TYR A 173 -19.94 -7.83 -16.62
CA TYR A 173 -20.28 -8.37 -15.30
C TYR A 173 -19.37 -9.54 -14.91
N ASP A 174 -19.19 -10.52 -15.79
CA ASP A 174 -18.33 -11.69 -15.54
C ASP A 174 -16.88 -11.28 -15.27
N ARG A 175 -16.39 -10.27 -16.02
CA ARG A 175 -15.07 -9.67 -15.78
C ARG A 175 -14.96 -9.04 -14.39
N LEU A 176 -15.97 -8.28 -13.96
CA LEU A 176 -15.98 -7.67 -12.63
C LEU A 176 -16.07 -8.73 -11.53
N SER A 177 -16.90 -9.76 -11.73
CA SER A 177 -17.09 -10.87 -10.80
C SER A 177 -15.79 -11.65 -10.57
N SER A 178 -15.03 -11.93 -11.65
CA SER A 178 -13.70 -12.53 -11.56
C SER A 178 -12.70 -11.69 -10.75
N ILE A 179 -12.69 -10.37 -10.95
CA ILE A 179 -11.80 -9.46 -10.20
C ILE A 179 -12.21 -9.40 -8.73
N ALA A 180 -13.52 -9.29 -8.47
CA ALA A 180 -14.07 -9.31 -7.13
C ALA A 180 -13.71 -10.62 -6.41
N GLY A 181 -13.81 -11.76 -7.10
CA GLY A 181 -13.39 -13.07 -6.57
C GLY A 181 -11.93 -13.06 -6.10
N ARG A 182 -11.00 -12.55 -6.91
CA ARG A 182 -9.58 -12.42 -6.51
C ARG A 182 -9.35 -11.49 -5.33
N VAL A 183 -10.11 -10.40 -5.25
CA VAL A 183 -10.02 -9.47 -4.11
C VAL A 183 -10.56 -10.14 -2.85
N VAL A 184 -11.68 -10.85 -2.96
CA VAL A 184 -12.28 -11.60 -1.85
C VAL A 184 -11.35 -12.71 -1.36
N THR A 185 -10.65 -13.43 -2.24
CA THR A 185 -9.67 -14.43 -1.79
C THR A 185 -8.53 -13.80 -0.99
N VAL A 186 -8.01 -12.64 -1.41
CA VAL A 186 -6.96 -11.93 -0.66
C VAL A 186 -7.50 -11.42 0.69
N ILE A 187 -8.74 -10.91 0.73
CA ILE A 187 -9.38 -10.49 1.97
C ILE A 187 -9.59 -11.70 2.89
N SER A 188 -9.96 -12.86 2.36
CA SER A 188 -10.12 -14.11 3.11
C SER A 188 -8.80 -14.59 3.70
N ASP A 189 -7.69 -14.53 2.93
CA ASP A 189 -6.35 -14.84 3.43
C ASP A 189 -5.92 -13.90 4.57
N ILE A 190 -6.26 -12.61 4.47
CA ILE A 190 -6.00 -11.64 5.54
C ILE A 190 -6.90 -11.93 6.76
N ALA A 191 -8.18 -12.21 6.53
CA ALA A 191 -9.14 -12.50 7.58
C ALA A 191 -8.72 -13.74 8.38
N THR A 192 -8.31 -14.82 7.71
CA THR A 192 -7.81 -16.04 8.36
C THR A 192 -6.53 -15.77 9.17
N GLN A 193 -5.61 -14.92 8.69
CA GLN A 193 -4.43 -14.50 9.47
C GLN A 193 -4.83 -13.71 10.72
N VAL A 194 -5.78 -12.78 10.60
CA VAL A 194 -6.28 -11.99 11.73
C VAL A 194 -7.02 -12.88 12.73
N GLU A 195 -7.82 -13.83 12.26
CA GLU A 195 -8.52 -14.80 13.11
C GLU A 195 -7.55 -15.68 13.89
N ARG A 196 -6.48 -16.17 13.24
CA ARG A 196 -5.43 -16.93 13.92
C ARG A 196 -4.75 -16.10 15.00
N PHE A 197 -4.47 -14.82 14.73
CA PHE A 197 -3.91 -13.90 15.73
C PHE A 197 -4.90 -13.64 16.88
N HIS A 198 -6.18 -13.42 16.56
CA HIS A 198 -7.22 -13.22 17.56
C HIS A 198 -7.47 -14.50 18.38
N SER A 199 -7.32 -15.69 17.80
CA SER A 199 -7.45 -16.97 18.52
C SER A 199 -6.33 -17.16 19.54
N LEU A 200 -5.12 -16.68 19.24
CA LEU A 200 -4.03 -16.65 20.23
C LEU A 200 -4.35 -15.72 21.40
N LEU A 201 -4.97 -14.57 21.14
CA LEU A 201 -5.33 -13.59 22.18
C LEU A 201 -6.55 -14.00 23.00
N ASN A 202 -7.52 -14.70 22.39
CA ASN A 202 -8.78 -15.07 23.05
C ASN A 202 -8.67 -16.37 23.87
N LEU A 203 -7.46 -16.91 24.03
CA LEU A 203 -7.08 -17.98 24.97
C LEU A 203 -7.90 -19.28 24.86
N ARG A 204 -8.50 -19.57 23.70
CA ARG A 204 -9.52 -20.63 23.54
C ARG A 204 -8.97 -22.06 23.64
N ASP A 205 -7.70 -22.29 23.29
CA ASP A 205 -7.06 -23.61 23.34
C ASP A 205 -6.13 -23.73 24.56
N PRO A 206 -6.43 -24.57 25.57
CA PRO A 206 -5.69 -24.60 26.83
C PRO A 206 -4.20 -24.93 26.65
N ARG A 207 -3.83 -25.73 25.64
CA ARG A 207 -2.42 -26.08 25.37
C ARG A 207 -1.64 -24.92 24.75
N ILE A 208 -2.23 -24.21 23.79
CA ILE A 208 -1.62 -23.09 23.09
C ILE A 208 -1.58 -21.86 24.00
N THR A 209 -2.66 -21.63 24.73
CA THR A 209 -2.76 -20.66 25.81
C THR A 209 -1.67 -20.86 26.85
N VAL A 210 -1.43 -22.09 27.32
CA VAL A 210 -0.37 -22.33 28.31
C VAL A 210 1.01 -22.05 27.72
N MET A 211 1.31 -22.46 26.48
CA MET A 211 2.58 -22.11 25.84
C MET A 211 2.77 -20.60 25.65
N PHE A 212 1.71 -19.89 25.22
CA PHE A 212 1.73 -18.44 25.06
C PHE A 212 1.86 -17.71 26.39
N LEU A 213 1.11 -18.11 27.41
CA LEU A 213 1.14 -17.52 28.75
C LEU A 213 2.49 -17.77 29.45
N VAL A 214 3.03 -18.99 29.34
CA VAL A 214 4.39 -19.31 29.80
C VAL A 214 5.40 -18.44 29.06
N CYS A 215 5.29 -18.28 27.74
CA CYS A 215 6.16 -17.37 26.98
C CYS A 215 6.00 -15.90 27.40
N CYS A 216 4.79 -15.45 27.74
CA CYS A 216 4.49 -14.10 28.20
C CYS A 216 4.88 -13.84 29.66
N LEU A 217 5.02 -14.87 30.50
CA LEU A 217 5.51 -14.73 31.88
C LEU A 217 7.02 -14.91 31.94
N VAL A 218 7.54 -15.98 31.33
CA VAL A 218 8.97 -16.29 31.28
C VAL A 218 9.71 -15.31 30.39
N GLY A 219 9.13 -14.85 29.27
CA GLY A 219 9.79 -13.92 28.36
C GLY A 219 10.18 -12.60 29.04
N PRO A 220 9.23 -11.84 29.62
CA PRO A 220 9.52 -10.63 30.38
C PRO A 220 10.34 -10.88 31.63
N PHE A 221 10.15 -12.00 32.33
CA PHE A 221 10.94 -12.34 33.51
C PHE A 221 12.40 -12.65 33.15
N MET A 222 12.65 -13.41 32.08
CA MET A 222 13.99 -13.65 31.53
C MET A 222 14.60 -12.36 30.96
N LEU A 223 13.80 -11.51 30.31
CA LEU A 223 14.21 -10.18 29.84
C LEU A 223 14.57 -9.24 30.99
N TYR A 224 13.90 -9.36 32.13
CA TYR A 224 14.19 -8.55 33.30
C TYR A 224 15.39 -9.10 34.09
N TYR A 225 15.51 -10.43 34.19
CA TYR A 225 16.45 -11.12 35.07
C TYR A 225 17.78 -11.49 34.41
N LEU A 226 17.80 -11.88 33.12
CA LEU A 226 19.02 -12.32 32.45
C LEU A 226 19.72 -11.23 31.63
N ILE A 227 19.01 -10.29 31.00
CA ILE A 227 19.56 -9.54 29.86
C ILE A 227 18.90 -8.16 29.71
N SER A 228 19.64 -7.04 29.87
CA SER A 228 19.15 -5.72 29.43
C SER A 228 18.62 -5.83 27.99
N LEU A 229 17.45 -5.28 27.66
CA LEU A 229 16.78 -5.35 26.32
C LEU A 229 17.73 -5.38 25.12
N LYS A 230 18.86 -4.68 25.22
CA LYS A 230 20.00 -4.69 24.29
C LYS A 230 20.50 -6.08 23.91
N VAL A 231 20.73 -6.99 24.87
CA VAL A 231 21.28 -8.32 24.56
C VAL A 231 20.24 -9.21 23.88
N LEU A 232 18.94 -9.05 24.17
CA LEU A 232 17.89 -9.76 23.43
C LEU A 232 17.75 -9.23 22.01
N LEU A 233 17.84 -7.91 21.82
CA LEU A 233 17.89 -7.33 20.47
C LEU A 233 19.10 -7.87 19.69
N ILE A 234 20.29 -7.91 20.30
CA ILE A 234 21.48 -8.49 19.68
C ILE A 234 21.23 -9.96 19.28
N PHE A 235 20.84 -10.81 20.23
CA PHE A 235 20.60 -12.23 19.94
C PHE A 235 19.48 -12.45 18.92
N GLY A 236 18.39 -11.70 19.01
CA GLY A 236 17.28 -11.75 18.06
C GLY A 236 17.69 -11.32 16.66
N GLY A 237 18.45 -10.22 16.53
CA GLY A 237 18.99 -9.74 15.27
C GLY A 237 19.96 -10.74 14.63
N PHE A 238 20.90 -11.28 15.41
CA PHE A 238 21.82 -12.33 14.96
C PHE A 238 21.09 -13.64 14.60
N TYR A 239 20.02 -13.98 15.30
CA TYR A 239 19.20 -15.15 15.01
C TYR A 239 18.40 -14.99 13.70
N VAL A 240 17.86 -13.80 13.43
CA VAL A 240 17.14 -13.52 12.19
C VAL A 240 18.10 -13.43 10.99
N MET A 241 19.28 -12.83 11.17
CA MET A 241 20.32 -12.67 10.15
C MET A 241 21.34 -13.83 10.14
N ARG A 242 21.01 -14.96 10.78
CA ARG A 242 21.92 -16.10 10.99
C ARG A 242 22.55 -16.59 9.67
N PRO A 243 23.86 -16.91 9.66
CA PRO A 243 24.50 -17.51 8.50
C PRO A 243 23.75 -18.75 8.02
N PRO A 244 23.51 -18.91 6.70
CA PRO A 244 22.76 -20.05 6.15
C PRO A 244 23.45 -21.40 6.41
N PHE A 245 24.73 -21.39 6.78
CA PHE A 245 25.49 -22.57 7.16
C PHE A 245 25.06 -23.17 8.51
N LEU A 246 24.46 -22.39 9.42
CA LEU A 246 24.06 -22.88 10.75
C LEU A 246 22.71 -23.64 10.78
N GLY A 247 22.25 -24.16 9.63
CA GLY A 247 21.10 -25.04 9.52
C GLY A 247 19.78 -24.32 9.22
N LYS A 248 19.00 -24.92 8.33
CA LYS A 248 17.64 -24.50 7.98
C LYS A 248 16.67 -24.90 9.10
N ASP A 249 15.54 -24.19 9.16
CA ASP A 249 14.26 -24.65 9.73
C ASP A 249 13.83 -24.25 11.16
N VAL A 250 14.50 -23.32 11.84
CA VAL A 250 13.98 -22.82 13.12
C VAL A 250 13.04 -21.60 12.96
N LEU A 251 13.21 -20.77 11.92
CA LEU A 251 12.31 -19.64 11.64
C LEU A 251 10.94 -20.09 11.07
N ASN A 252 10.88 -21.27 10.46
CA ASN A 252 9.64 -21.84 9.96
C ASN A 252 8.81 -22.48 11.09
N ALA A 253 9.41 -22.77 12.25
CA ALA A 253 8.70 -23.37 13.39
C ALA A 253 7.51 -22.51 13.88
N PRO A 254 7.65 -21.19 14.13
CA PRO A 254 6.50 -20.35 14.45
C PRO A 254 5.52 -20.26 13.28
N GLN A 255 5.98 -20.15 12.03
CA GLN A 255 5.08 -20.09 10.87
C GLN A 255 4.26 -21.37 10.67
N ASN A 256 4.87 -22.54 10.88
CA ASN A 256 4.21 -23.84 10.89
C ASN A 256 3.23 -23.97 12.07
N PHE A 257 3.58 -23.45 13.24
CA PHE A 257 2.67 -23.38 14.37
C PHE A 257 1.45 -22.49 14.08
N PHE A 258 1.68 -21.30 13.52
CA PHE A 258 0.62 -20.37 13.09
C PHE A 258 -0.29 -20.99 12.01
N SER A 259 0.28 -21.78 11.09
CA SER A 259 -0.50 -22.45 10.05
C SER A 259 -1.46 -23.52 10.62
N LYS A 260 -1.17 -24.06 11.80
CA LYS A 260 -1.98 -25.09 12.48
C LYS A 260 -3.05 -24.52 13.41
N LEU A 261 -3.13 -23.19 13.56
CA LEU A 261 -4.15 -22.56 14.39
C LEU A 261 -5.53 -22.65 13.73
N PRO A 262 -6.58 -22.98 14.50
CA PRO A 262 -7.95 -23.11 13.99
C PRO A 262 -8.44 -21.78 13.41
N THR A 263 -9.09 -21.83 12.25
CA THR A 263 -9.68 -20.68 11.57
C THR A 263 -11.20 -20.74 11.62
N LYS A 264 -11.90 -19.60 11.67
CA LYS A 264 -13.37 -19.63 11.72
C LYS A 264 -13.99 -20.03 10.37
N ALA A 265 -13.21 -19.97 9.29
CA ALA A 265 -13.57 -20.55 8.00
C ALA A 265 -13.96 -22.04 8.11
N ASP A 266 -13.36 -22.79 9.06
CA ASP A 266 -13.67 -24.21 9.28
C ASP A 266 -15.08 -24.43 9.88
N TYR A 267 -15.74 -23.37 10.36
CA TYR A 267 -17.11 -23.41 10.91
C TYR A 267 -18.18 -22.85 9.96
N MET A 268 -17.78 -22.31 8.81
CA MET A 268 -18.69 -21.73 7.80
C MET A 268 -18.99 -22.70 6.64
N LEU A 269 -18.63 -23.98 6.79
CA LEU A 269 -19.00 -25.08 5.90
C LEU A 269 -20.29 -25.76 6.36
#